data_AF-A0A2D9S0U1-F1
#
_entry.id   AF-A0A2D9S0U1-F1
#
_cell.length_a   1.000
_cell.length_b   1.000
_cell.length_c   1.000
_cell.angle_alpha   90.00
_cell.angle_beta   90.00
_cell.angle_gamma   90.00
#
_symmetry.space_group_name_H-M   'P 1'
#
loop_
_entity.id
_entity.type
_entity.pdbx_description
1 polymer ?
#
loop_
_entity_poly.entity_id
_entity_poly.type
_entity_poly.pdbx_seq_one_letter_code
_entity_poly.pdbx_strand_id
1 'polypeptide(L)'
;MRKLIVLLTLTGIAACSGEAPVSSDTTASQSQQPPVETASYNVLFGGTDVGDMTISQSGTLIDIRYGFSNNGRGASSEETLLLSEAGLPISWKITGKTTFGNQVNETYEVKDGQASWTSAAGSGEADASNKPIYIAQNPSPYALYTYAKTVLDAGGEPYPALPAGQVTVTPKESLTLQGKDGKLAVTLYAVGGINLNPSYILLDEQQQYVGTVSPRFALLKAGFEDEDSRLRELTATLNTQRYEDIASNVTHEYEQPVRINNVRIFDPKSLSLTDPVSVVMTGDTITAIEDVRSAPSDDEVFIEGEGGTLVAGLYDMHGHVGDNQAIMNVMAGVTGIRDMGNEDDVLSDLIDKIDRGVLIGPTITKSGFIEGVSEFSAATGELADSKEKALELVRNYAEKGYWQIKIYNSMNGDWVEDMAAEAHRLGMRVAGHVPAFYRADQMIEAGYDELTHINQIMLGWVLGPEEDTRTLFRITGMKRFVDLDLNSDKVQHTLKLMADNNIAHDPTAVIHEYAMTGR
;
A
#
# COMPACT_ATOMS: atom_id res chain seq x y z
N MET A 1 19.17 86.08 36.86
CA MET A 1 18.81 86.04 35.42
C MET A 1 17.29 85.99 35.30
N ARG A 2 16.75 86.94 34.53
CA ARG A 2 15.38 87.09 33.95
C ARG A 2 14.51 85.82 33.96
N LYS A 3 13.19 85.79 34.22
CA LYS A 3 12.08 86.75 34.44
C LYS A 3 10.92 85.93 35.07
N LEU A 4 10.26 86.36 36.14
CA LEU A 4 9.02 87.18 36.20
C LEU A 4 7.72 86.40 35.79
N ILE A 5 6.87 86.00 36.76
CA ILE A 5 5.51 86.55 37.13
C ILE A 5 4.36 86.05 36.24
N VAL A 6 3.11 85.77 36.64
CA VAL A 6 2.31 85.58 37.88
C VAL A 6 0.97 84.95 37.41
N LEU A 7 0.40 84.10 38.26
CA LEU A 7 -1.02 83.75 38.48
C LEU A 7 -2.12 84.52 37.71
N LEU A 8 -3.14 83.83 37.18
CA LEU A 8 -4.56 84.03 37.57
C LEU A 8 -5.50 83.01 36.90
N THR A 9 -6.42 82.47 37.70
CA THR A 9 -7.65 81.77 37.31
C THR A 9 -8.70 82.72 36.71
N LEU A 10 -9.44 82.31 35.68
CA LEU A 10 -10.82 82.78 35.45
C LEU A 10 -11.64 81.81 34.57
N THR A 11 -12.91 81.69 34.94
CA THR A 11 -14.06 80.99 34.34
C THR A 11 -14.59 81.63 33.05
N GLY A 12 -15.17 80.81 32.15
CA GLY A 12 -16.50 81.08 31.57
C GLY A 12 -16.65 81.44 30.08
N ILE A 13 -17.55 80.68 29.43
CA ILE A 13 -18.51 81.05 28.36
C ILE A 13 -18.08 80.92 26.88
N ALA A 14 -18.97 80.27 26.14
CA ALA A 14 -18.96 79.89 24.73
C ALA A 14 -19.17 81.04 23.73
N ALA A 15 -18.68 80.86 22.51
CA ALA A 15 -19.37 81.25 21.26
C ALA A 15 -18.69 80.62 20.03
N CYS A 16 -19.52 80.27 19.04
CA CYS A 16 -19.23 79.46 17.85
C CYS A 16 -18.64 80.25 16.66
N SER A 17 -18.36 79.48 15.60
CA SER A 17 -18.18 79.82 14.18
C SER A 17 -16.73 80.13 13.76
N GLY A 18 -16.11 79.48 12.78
CA GLY A 18 -16.51 78.39 11.88
C GLY A 18 -15.36 78.16 10.90
N GLU A 19 -15.00 76.91 10.61
CA GLU A 19 -14.04 76.56 9.56
C GLU A 19 -14.61 75.43 8.70
N ALA A 20 -14.38 75.56 7.39
CA ALA A 20 -14.93 74.74 6.32
C ALA A 20 -14.48 73.27 6.40
N PRO A 21 -15.30 72.30 5.93
CA PRO A 21 -14.87 70.92 5.88
C PRO A 21 -13.92 70.69 4.71
N VAL A 22 -12.73 70.18 5.04
CA VAL A 22 -11.85 69.49 4.09
C VAL A 22 -12.49 68.13 3.79
N SER A 23 -12.81 67.87 2.53
CA SER A 23 -13.28 66.57 2.04
C SER A 23 -12.18 65.53 2.16
N SER A 24 -12.34 64.55 3.04
CA SER A 24 -11.56 63.32 3.05
C SER A 24 -12.31 62.23 2.27
N ASP A 25 -12.16 62.22 0.95
CA ASP A 25 -12.46 61.03 0.16
C ASP A 25 -11.29 60.05 0.29
N THR A 26 -11.36 59.23 1.33
CA THR A 26 -10.56 58.00 1.42
C THR A 26 -11.48 56.85 1.03
N THR A 27 -11.57 56.58 -0.27
CA THR A 27 -12.11 55.31 -0.77
C THR A 27 -11.16 54.20 -0.29
N ALA A 28 -11.51 53.58 0.82
CA ALA A 28 -10.92 52.32 1.23
C ALA A 28 -11.25 51.30 0.14
N SER A 29 -10.25 50.95 -0.67
CA SER A 29 -10.29 49.75 -1.50
C SER A 29 -10.38 48.56 -0.54
N GLN A 30 -11.60 48.09 -0.28
CA GLN A 30 -11.81 46.79 0.35
C GLN A 30 -11.30 45.76 -0.65
N SER A 31 -10.12 45.18 -0.40
CA SER A 31 -9.69 43.97 -1.06
C SER A 31 -10.72 42.89 -0.76
N GLN A 32 -11.64 42.66 -1.70
CA GLN A 32 -12.58 41.53 -1.62
C GLN A 32 -11.73 40.26 -1.57
N GLN A 33 -11.87 39.48 -0.49
CA GLN A 33 -11.27 38.15 -0.44
C GLN A 33 -11.82 37.32 -1.61
N PRO A 34 -10.99 36.48 -2.25
CA PRO A 34 -11.46 35.65 -3.34
C PRO A 34 -12.65 34.81 -2.88
N PRO A 35 -13.68 34.62 -3.73
CA PRO A 35 -14.77 33.71 -3.40
C PRO A 35 -14.22 32.32 -3.07
N VAL A 36 -14.83 31.65 -2.10
CA VAL A 36 -14.46 30.29 -1.70
C VAL A 36 -15.29 29.32 -2.55
N GLU A 37 -14.61 28.49 -3.32
CA GLU A 37 -15.22 27.38 -4.06
C GLU A 37 -15.09 26.10 -3.24
N THR A 38 -16.16 25.31 -3.15
CA THR A 38 -16.18 24.05 -2.38
C THR A 38 -16.59 22.89 -3.26
N ALA A 39 -15.90 21.76 -3.10
CA ALA A 39 -16.24 20.50 -3.74
C ALA A 39 -16.17 19.35 -2.72
N SER A 40 -17.09 18.38 -2.85
CA SER A 40 -17.18 17.21 -1.98
C SER A 40 -17.10 15.92 -2.79
N TYR A 41 -16.51 14.89 -2.19
CA TYR A 41 -16.25 13.59 -2.77
C TYR A 41 -16.52 12.49 -1.74
N ASN A 42 -16.95 11.33 -2.20
CA ASN A 42 -17.25 10.16 -1.35
C ASN A 42 -16.19 9.07 -1.55
N VAL A 43 -15.77 8.45 -0.44
CA VAL A 43 -14.81 7.35 -0.42
C VAL A 43 -15.56 6.03 -0.44
N LEU A 44 -15.33 5.24 -1.48
CA LEU A 44 -15.99 3.97 -1.72
C LEU A 44 -14.96 2.84 -1.67
N PHE A 45 -15.24 1.84 -0.83
CA PHE A 45 -14.51 0.56 -0.80
C PHE A 45 -15.49 -0.57 -1.14
N GLY A 46 -15.28 -1.22 -2.28
CA GLY A 46 -16.18 -2.30 -2.75
C GLY A 46 -17.64 -1.88 -2.83
N GLY A 47 -17.92 -0.63 -3.23
CA GLY A 47 -19.28 -0.05 -3.28
C GLY A 47 -19.84 0.47 -1.96
N THR A 48 -19.12 0.31 -0.84
CA THR A 48 -19.55 0.84 0.47
C THR A 48 -18.94 2.22 0.70
N ASP A 49 -19.79 3.21 1.01
CA ASP A 49 -19.34 4.53 1.48
C ASP A 49 -18.77 4.41 2.90
N VAL A 50 -17.51 4.80 3.04
CA VAL A 50 -16.74 4.69 4.28
C VAL A 50 -16.04 5.99 4.66
N GLY A 51 -16.32 7.10 3.97
CA GLY A 51 -15.62 8.35 4.20
C GLY A 51 -15.82 9.40 3.12
N ASP A 52 -15.12 10.51 3.25
CA ASP A 52 -15.29 11.66 2.37
C ASP A 52 -14.00 12.46 2.19
N MET A 53 -14.02 13.31 1.16
CA MET A 53 -13.07 14.40 0.99
C MET A 53 -13.81 15.69 0.66
N THR A 54 -13.45 16.78 1.32
CA THR A 54 -13.94 18.13 1.02
C THR A 54 -12.77 19.04 0.70
N ILE A 55 -12.89 19.78 -0.40
CA ILE A 55 -11.92 20.78 -0.86
C ILE A 55 -12.57 22.15 -0.73
N SER A 56 -11.85 23.12 -0.17
CA SER A 56 -12.23 24.54 -0.14
C SER A 56 -11.09 25.37 -0.72
N GLN A 57 -11.35 26.09 -1.82
CA GLN A 57 -10.34 26.87 -2.52
C GLN A 57 -10.68 28.36 -2.49
N SER A 58 -9.71 29.20 -2.11
CA SER A 58 -9.79 30.66 -2.20
C SER A 58 -8.55 31.19 -2.95
N GLY A 59 -8.71 31.45 -4.24
CA GLY A 59 -7.58 31.81 -5.10
C GLY A 59 -6.55 30.67 -5.20
N THR A 60 -5.32 30.92 -4.78
CA THR A 60 -4.24 29.92 -4.76
C THR A 60 -4.14 29.12 -3.45
N LEU A 61 -4.95 29.45 -2.45
CA LEU A 61 -5.01 28.71 -1.19
C LEU A 61 -6.08 27.62 -1.28
N ILE A 62 -5.71 26.38 -0.96
CA ILE A 62 -6.60 25.22 -0.97
C ILE A 62 -6.51 24.54 0.40
N ASP A 63 -7.65 24.39 1.05
CA ASP A 63 -7.80 23.57 2.25
C ASP A 63 -8.52 22.27 1.90
N ILE A 64 -7.98 21.14 2.36
CA ILE A 64 -8.49 19.81 2.07
C ILE A 64 -8.73 19.09 3.39
N ARG A 65 -9.90 18.48 3.55
CA ARG A 65 -10.19 17.53 4.61
C ARG A 65 -10.53 16.20 3.99
N TYR A 66 -9.88 15.15 4.44
CA TYR A 66 -10.06 13.79 3.94
C TYR A 66 -10.09 12.81 5.11
N GLY A 67 -10.97 11.82 5.03
CA GLY A 67 -10.93 10.72 5.97
C GLY A 67 -11.81 9.56 5.57
N PHE A 68 -11.42 8.36 5.98
CA PHE A 68 -12.27 7.17 5.86
C PHE A 68 -12.07 6.23 7.04
N SER A 69 -13.00 5.30 7.23
CA SER A 69 -12.90 4.20 8.19
C SER A 69 -13.57 2.95 7.64
N ASN A 70 -12.79 1.91 7.38
CA ASN A 70 -13.25 0.61 6.91
C ASN A 70 -12.73 -0.51 7.84
N ASN A 71 -13.64 -1.33 8.36
CA ASN A 71 -13.34 -2.43 9.28
C ASN A 71 -12.44 -2.02 10.47
N GLY A 72 -12.78 -0.91 11.13
CA GLY A 72 -12.06 -0.39 12.30
C GLY A 72 -10.68 0.22 11.99
N ARG A 73 -10.31 0.42 10.72
CA ARG A 73 -9.05 1.01 10.27
C ARG A 73 -9.32 2.16 9.31
N GLY A 74 -8.43 3.15 9.23
CA GLY A 74 -8.63 4.25 8.30
C GLY A 74 -7.68 5.42 8.48
N ALA A 75 -7.44 6.14 7.39
CA ALA A 75 -6.57 7.30 7.36
C ALA A 75 -7.40 8.59 7.36
N SER A 76 -6.78 9.69 7.78
CA SER A 76 -7.35 11.03 7.63
C SER A 76 -6.26 12.07 7.46
N SER A 77 -6.54 13.11 6.69
CA SER A 77 -5.69 14.28 6.54
C SER A 77 -6.48 15.59 6.61
N GLU A 78 -5.88 16.58 7.25
CA GLU A 78 -6.19 18.00 7.10
C GLU A 78 -4.99 18.65 6.44
N GLU A 79 -5.22 19.30 5.31
CA GLU A 79 -4.17 19.85 4.46
C GLU A 79 -4.43 21.30 4.12
N THR A 80 -3.35 22.07 4.08
CA THR A 80 -3.33 23.42 3.52
C THR A 80 -2.25 23.46 2.45
N LEU A 81 -2.68 23.64 1.20
CA LEU A 81 -1.86 23.70 0.02
C LEU A 81 -1.91 25.12 -0.56
N LEU A 82 -0.73 25.73 -0.71
CA LEU A 82 -0.58 27.02 -1.37
C LEU A 82 0.08 26.80 -2.73
N LEU A 83 -0.61 27.25 -3.77
CA LEU A 83 -0.12 27.23 -5.15
C LEU A 83 0.54 28.57 -5.52
N SER A 84 1.48 28.52 -6.44
CA SER A 84 1.94 29.69 -7.20
C SER A 84 0.87 30.11 -8.22
N GLU A 85 1.03 31.30 -8.81
CA GLU A 85 0.18 31.73 -9.93
C GLU A 85 0.23 30.78 -11.14
N ALA A 86 1.32 30.01 -11.27
CA ALA A 86 1.49 28.99 -12.30
C ALA A 86 0.87 27.64 -11.91
N GLY A 87 0.15 27.55 -10.78
CA GLY A 87 -0.52 26.32 -10.33
C GLY A 87 0.37 25.30 -9.63
N LEU A 88 1.67 25.60 -9.43
CA LEU A 88 2.60 24.70 -8.75
C LEU A 88 2.51 24.83 -7.22
N PRO A 89 2.56 23.73 -6.46
CA PRO A 89 2.73 23.76 -5.01
C PRO A 89 3.99 24.52 -4.60
N ILE A 90 3.83 25.53 -3.74
CA ILE A 90 4.94 26.27 -3.12
C ILE A 90 4.93 26.15 -1.60
N SER A 91 3.82 25.71 -1.01
CA SER A 91 3.79 25.25 0.37
C SER A 91 2.70 24.19 0.53
N TRP A 92 2.96 23.17 1.32
CA TRP A 92 1.98 22.15 1.67
C TRP A 92 2.18 21.73 3.11
N LYS A 93 1.13 21.83 3.91
CA LYS A 93 1.08 21.28 5.27
C LYS A 93 0.05 20.18 5.31
N ILE A 94 0.42 19.03 5.85
CA ILE A 94 -0.44 17.85 5.97
C ILE A 94 -0.37 17.38 7.42
N THR A 95 -1.52 17.26 8.07
CA THR A 95 -1.64 16.70 9.42
C THR A 95 -2.72 15.65 9.47
N GLY A 96 -2.62 14.66 10.36
CA GLY A 96 -3.66 13.65 10.50
C GLY A 96 -3.14 12.33 11.04
N LYS A 97 -3.63 11.22 10.47
CA LYS A 97 -3.20 9.87 10.87
C LYS A 97 -3.18 8.92 9.68
N THR A 98 -2.24 7.98 9.70
CA THR A 98 -2.18 6.85 8.78
C THR A 98 -3.30 5.85 9.06
N THR A 99 -3.48 4.87 8.17
CA THR A 99 -4.49 3.79 8.29
C THR A 99 -4.45 3.04 9.64
N PHE A 100 -3.26 2.91 10.24
CA PHE A 100 -3.06 2.24 11.53
C PHE A 100 -2.95 3.20 12.73
N GLY A 101 -3.19 4.49 12.51
CA GLY A 101 -3.28 5.49 13.56
C GLY A 101 -1.97 6.20 13.92
N ASN A 102 -0.88 6.02 13.16
CA ASN A 102 0.34 6.80 13.37
C ASN A 102 0.08 8.26 12.99
N GLN A 103 0.56 9.19 13.81
CA GLN A 103 0.35 10.61 13.56
C GLN A 103 1.12 11.07 12.31
N VAL A 104 0.45 11.82 11.44
CA VAL A 104 1.04 12.46 10.27
C VAL A 104 1.26 13.94 10.60
N ASN A 105 2.50 14.41 10.37
CA ASN A 105 2.87 15.82 10.38
C ASN A 105 3.91 16.02 9.29
N GLU A 106 3.46 16.51 8.14
CA GLU A 106 4.30 16.70 6.96
C GLU A 106 4.22 18.14 6.47
N THR A 107 5.35 18.69 6.05
CA THR A 107 5.49 20.07 5.60
C THR A 107 6.42 20.14 4.41
N TYR A 108 6.05 20.95 3.42
CA TYR A 108 6.86 21.34 2.27
C TYR A 108 6.77 22.84 2.04
N GLU A 109 7.87 23.45 1.60
CA GLU A 109 7.92 24.86 1.25
C GLU A 109 9.00 25.15 0.20
N VAL A 110 8.73 26.13 -0.66
CA VAL A 110 9.71 26.73 -1.57
C VAL A 110 9.96 28.18 -1.16
N LYS A 111 11.21 28.52 -0.85
CA LYS A 111 11.67 29.87 -0.55
C LYS A 111 12.92 30.19 -1.34
N ASP A 112 12.94 31.33 -2.02
CA ASP A 112 14.11 31.83 -2.76
C ASP A 112 14.74 30.80 -3.73
N GLY A 113 13.91 29.97 -4.37
CA GLY A 113 14.36 28.92 -5.31
C GLY A 113 14.88 27.64 -4.63
N GLN A 114 14.79 27.53 -3.30
CA GLN A 114 15.13 26.35 -2.52
C GLN A 114 13.84 25.67 -2.04
N ALA A 115 13.71 24.36 -2.28
CA ALA A 115 12.67 23.54 -1.68
C ALA A 115 13.18 22.91 -0.38
N SER A 116 12.32 22.83 0.64
CA SER A 116 12.56 22.08 1.87
C SER A 116 11.31 21.29 2.28
N TRP A 117 11.51 20.12 2.88
CA TRP A 117 10.42 19.29 3.39
C TRP A 117 10.78 18.54 4.67
N THR A 118 9.76 18.10 5.38
CA THR A 118 9.84 17.18 6.52
C THR A 118 8.62 16.28 6.51
N SER A 119 8.83 14.97 6.63
CA SER A 119 7.79 13.94 6.66
C SER A 119 8.20 12.80 7.61
N ALA A 120 7.39 11.76 7.74
CA ALA A 120 7.75 10.54 8.48
C ALA A 120 9.00 9.83 7.92
N ALA A 121 9.28 9.98 6.62
CA ALA A 121 10.46 9.43 5.97
C ALA A 121 11.74 10.24 6.26
N GLY A 122 11.60 11.46 6.81
CA GLY A 122 12.71 12.36 7.13
C GLY A 122 12.54 13.76 6.52
N SER A 123 13.58 14.56 6.66
CA SER A 123 13.67 15.92 6.12
C SER A 123 14.66 15.98 4.96
N GLY A 124 14.47 16.94 4.07
CA GLY A 124 15.38 17.17 2.95
C GLY A 124 15.25 18.58 2.36
N GLU A 125 16.22 18.94 1.55
CA GLU A 125 16.27 20.19 0.80
C GLU A 125 16.78 19.91 -0.62
N ALA A 126 16.32 20.69 -1.59
CA ALA A 126 16.76 20.59 -2.98
C ALA A 126 16.68 21.96 -3.67
N ASP A 127 17.41 22.11 -4.77
CA ASP A 127 17.19 23.22 -5.70
C ASP A 127 15.80 23.07 -6.34
N ALA A 128 15.06 24.17 -6.41
CA ALA A 128 13.74 24.25 -7.02
C ALA A 128 13.72 25.23 -8.21
N SER A 129 14.89 25.59 -8.76
CA SER A 129 15.00 26.53 -9.87
C SER A 129 14.37 25.98 -11.16
N ASN A 130 14.41 24.66 -11.35
CA ASN A 130 13.69 23.95 -12.42
C ASN A 130 12.22 23.63 -12.07
N LYS A 131 11.71 24.17 -10.95
CA LYS A 131 10.32 24.05 -10.50
C LYS A 131 9.81 22.61 -10.38
N PRO A 132 10.52 21.71 -9.68
CA PRO A 132 10.10 20.32 -9.55
C PRO A 132 8.85 20.21 -8.68
N ILE A 133 8.02 19.19 -8.92
CA ILE A 133 6.84 18.93 -8.11
C ILE A 133 7.18 18.11 -6.87
N TYR A 134 6.66 18.50 -5.71
CA TYR A 134 6.83 17.73 -4.48
C TYR A 134 5.85 16.56 -4.38
N ILE A 135 6.39 15.35 -4.23
CA ILE A 135 5.61 14.14 -3.95
C ILE A 135 5.50 13.98 -2.44
N ALA A 136 4.29 14.16 -1.93
CA ALA A 136 3.99 14.09 -0.51
C ALA A 136 3.86 12.63 -0.08
N GLN A 137 4.27 12.32 1.16
CA GLN A 137 4.30 10.96 1.70
C GLN A 137 2.92 10.49 2.16
N ASN A 138 2.16 11.34 2.86
CA ASN A 138 0.83 10.98 3.40
C ASN A 138 -0.30 11.95 3.00
N PRO A 139 -0.43 12.35 1.72
CA PRO A 139 -1.50 13.26 1.31
C PRO A 139 -2.83 12.52 1.12
N SER A 140 -3.91 13.29 0.98
CA SER A 140 -5.18 12.85 0.41
C SER A 140 -5.03 12.49 -1.07
N PRO A 141 -5.99 11.75 -1.65
CA PRO A 141 -5.98 11.42 -3.07
C PRO A 141 -5.98 12.64 -4.02
N TYR A 142 -6.30 13.85 -3.52
CA TYR A 142 -6.18 15.09 -4.29
C TYR A 142 -4.73 15.39 -4.73
N ALA A 143 -3.72 14.83 -4.06
CA ALA A 143 -2.34 14.94 -4.52
C ALA A 143 -2.13 14.48 -5.96
N LEU A 144 -2.79 13.39 -6.36
CA LEU A 144 -2.72 12.89 -7.74
C LEU A 144 -3.23 13.93 -8.76
N TYR A 145 -4.22 14.74 -8.37
CA TYR A 145 -4.70 15.84 -9.21
C TYR A 145 -3.63 16.91 -9.37
N THR A 146 -3.03 17.35 -8.26
CA THR A 146 -1.92 18.32 -8.28
C THR A 146 -0.78 17.84 -9.17
N TYR A 147 -0.42 16.56 -9.11
CA TYR A 147 0.62 15.96 -9.94
C TYR A 147 0.23 15.90 -11.41
N ALA A 148 -0.98 15.40 -11.69
CA ALA A 148 -1.46 15.24 -13.05
C ALA A 148 -1.60 16.59 -13.75
N LYS A 149 -2.22 17.57 -13.08
CA LYS A 149 -2.44 18.92 -13.60
C LYS A 149 -1.13 19.62 -13.91
N THR A 150 -0.13 19.49 -13.04
CA THR A 150 1.21 20.07 -13.26
C THR A 150 1.87 19.52 -14.52
N VAL A 151 1.86 18.20 -14.70
CA VAL A 151 2.45 17.55 -15.88
C VAL A 151 1.69 17.99 -17.15
N LEU A 152 0.35 18.00 -17.11
CA LEU A 152 -0.48 18.39 -18.26
C LEU A 152 -0.30 19.87 -18.64
N ASP A 153 -0.24 20.78 -17.67
CA ASP A 153 0.01 22.21 -17.90
C ASP A 153 1.42 22.48 -18.45
N ALA A 154 2.38 21.61 -18.12
CA ALA A 154 3.73 21.62 -18.67
C ALA A 154 3.85 20.96 -20.05
N GLY A 155 2.74 20.51 -20.65
CA GLY A 155 2.71 19.93 -21.99
C GLY A 155 2.70 18.39 -22.04
N GLY A 156 2.63 17.71 -20.90
CA GLY A 156 2.45 16.25 -20.81
C GLY A 156 3.72 15.41 -20.80
N GLU A 157 4.90 16.02 -20.95
CA GLU A 157 6.20 15.34 -20.86
C GLU A 157 6.55 14.95 -19.41
N PRO A 158 7.43 13.94 -19.20
CA PRO A 158 7.90 13.59 -17.86
C PRO A 158 8.40 14.81 -17.06
N TYR A 159 7.83 15.03 -15.89
CA TYR A 159 8.04 16.25 -15.10
C TYR A 159 8.92 15.96 -13.87
N PRO A 160 9.96 16.78 -13.57
CA PRO A 160 10.86 16.53 -12.46
C PRO A 160 10.14 16.56 -11.10
N ALA A 161 10.51 15.63 -10.22
CA ALA A 161 9.88 15.44 -8.92
C ALA A 161 10.89 15.53 -7.76
N LEU A 162 10.40 15.95 -6.60
CA LEU A 162 11.09 15.87 -5.31
C LEU A 162 10.48 14.75 -4.47
N PRO A 163 11.29 14.00 -3.68
CA PRO A 163 12.72 14.20 -3.46
C PRO A 163 13.63 13.76 -4.61
N ALA A 164 13.12 12.94 -5.54
CA ALA A 164 13.84 12.49 -6.73
C ALA A 164 12.86 11.97 -7.79
N GLY A 165 13.36 11.73 -9.00
CA GLY A 165 12.61 11.08 -10.07
C GLY A 165 11.78 12.05 -10.90
N GLN A 166 10.76 11.51 -11.56
CA GLN A 166 9.88 12.24 -12.47
C GLN A 166 8.45 11.67 -12.39
N VAL A 167 7.44 12.51 -12.64
CA VAL A 167 6.04 12.11 -12.78
C VAL A 167 5.68 12.05 -14.26
N THR A 168 4.93 11.03 -14.66
CA THR A 168 4.36 10.91 -16.01
C THR A 168 2.84 10.88 -15.95
N VAL A 169 2.18 11.37 -17.00
CA VAL A 169 0.73 11.32 -17.13
C VAL A 169 0.38 10.83 -18.52
N THR A 170 -0.36 9.73 -18.61
CA THR A 170 -0.74 9.12 -19.89
C THR A 170 -2.26 8.98 -19.97
N PRO A 171 -2.93 9.56 -20.99
CA PRO A 171 -4.36 9.34 -21.19
C PRO A 171 -4.63 7.86 -21.48
N LYS A 172 -5.74 7.33 -20.94
CA LYS A 172 -6.16 5.94 -21.13
C LYS A 172 -7.48 5.85 -21.87
N GLU A 173 -8.54 6.42 -21.31
CA GLU A 173 -9.88 6.29 -21.90
C GLU A 173 -10.71 7.56 -21.66
N SER A 174 -11.48 7.96 -22.66
CA SER A 174 -12.49 9.00 -22.53
C SER A 174 -13.85 8.37 -22.23
N LEU A 175 -14.51 8.84 -21.18
CA LEU A 175 -15.73 8.28 -20.62
C LEU A 175 -16.81 9.35 -20.50
N THR A 176 -18.07 8.92 -20.37
CA THR A 176 -19.16 9.79 -19.93
C THR A 176 -19.78 9.19 -18.68
N LEU A 177 -19.52 9.82 -17.54
CA LEU A 177 -20.08 9.42 -16.25
C LEU A 177 -21.56 9.83 -16.15
N GLN A 178 -22.38 8.96 -15.57
CA GLN A 178 -23.76 9.25 -15.21
C GLN A 178 -23.80 9.71 -13.75
N GLY A 179 -24.08 10.99 -13.54
CA GLY A 179 -24.29 11.56 -12.21
C GLY A 179 -25.75 11.87 -11.94
N LYS A 180 -26.09 12.06 -10.67
CA LYS A 180 -27.44 12.46 -10.22
C LYS A 180 -27.94 13.75 -10.88
N ASP A 181 -27.02 14.69 -11.13
CA ASP A 181 -27.32 16.00 -11.72
C ASP A 181 -27.05 16.07 -13.24
N GLY A 182 -26.68 14.95 -13.87
CA GLY A 182 -26.46 14.87 -15.31
C GLY A 182 -25.20 14.11 -15.71
N LYS A 183 -24.91 14.17 -17.01
CA LYS A 183 -23.74 13.50 -17.60
C LYS A 183 -22.50 14.37 -17.51
N LEU A 184 -21.35 13.75 -17.25
CA LEU A 184 -20.05 14.43 -17.23
C LEU A 184 -19.06 13.70 -18.13
N ALA A 185 -18.53 14.39 -19.13
CA ALA A 185 -17.45 13.88 -19.96
C ALA A 185 -16.13 13.96 -19.18
N VAL A 186 -15.38 12.86 -19.14
CA VAL A 186 -14.12 12.75 -18.40
C VAL A 186 -13.08 11.98 -19.20
N THR A 187 -11.82 12.18 -18.87
CA THR A 187 -10.71 11.33 -19.32
C THR A 187 -10.04 10.70 -18.12
N LEU A 188 -9.86 9.37 -18.19
CA LEU A 188 -9.05 8.60 -17.25
C LEU A 188 -7.58 8.72 -17.65
N TYR A 189 -6.74 9.16 -16.72
CA TYR A 189 -5.30 9.24 -16.88
C TYR A 189 -4.60 8.26 -15.94
N ALA A 190 -3.52 7.66 -16.41
CA ALA A 190 -2.55 6.95 -15.58
C ALA A 190 -1.43 7.91 -15.16
N VAL A 191 -1.22 8.07 -13.86
CA VAL A 191 -0.14 8.87 -13.27
C VAL A 191 0.97 7.91 -12.81
N GLY A 192 2.15 8.02 -13.42
CA GLY A 192 3.30 7.16 -13.16
C GLY A 192 4.47 7.88 -12.47
N GLY A 193 5.46 7.10 -12.02
CA GLY A 193 6.71 7.59 -11.43
C GLY A 193 6.69 7.80 -9.91
N ILE A 194 5.51 7.85 -9.30
CA ILE A 194 5.32 7.98 -7.85
C ILE A 194 5.49 6.63 -7.14
N ASN A 195 4.98 5.57 -7.76
CA ASN A 195 5.05 4.19 -7.30
C ASN A 195 5.44 3.29 -8.48
N LEU A 196 5.73 2.02 -8.17
CA LEU A 196 6.02 1.00 -9.20
C LEU A 196 4.82 0.72 -10.13
N ASN A 197 3.62 1.06 -9.68
CA ASN A 197 2.39 1.01 -10.47
C ASN A 197 1.80 2.40 -10.66
N PRO A 198 1.18 2.66 -11.82
CA PRO A 198 0.45 3.89 -12.01
C PRO A 198 -0.77 3.96 -11.08
N SER A 199 -1.15 5.18 -10.72
CA SER A 199 -2.44 5.49 -10.10
C SER A 199 -3.37 6.09 -11.15
N TYR A 200 -4.68 5.86 -11.04
CA TYR A 200 -5.63 6.40 -12.03
C TYR A 200 -6.46 7.56 -11.48
N ILE A 201 -6.59 8.60 -12.31
CA ILE A 201 -7.31 9.82 -12.01
C ILE A 201 -8.28 10.17 -13.14
N LEU A 202 -9.45 10.66 -12.78
CA LEU A 202 -10.48 11.16 -13.68
C LEU A 202 -10.45 12.68 -13.68
N LEU A 203 -10.29 13.27 -14.86
CA LEU A 203 -10.37 14.71 -15.09
C LEU A 203 -11.49 15.02 -16.08
N ASP A 204 -12.24 16.11 -15.90
CA ASP A 204 -13.22 16.56 -16.88
C ASP A 204 -12.57 17.28 -18.07
N GLU A 205 -13.38 17.77 -19.02
CA GLU A 205 -12.90 18.50 -20.21
C GLU A 205 -12.18 19.81 -19.87
N GLN A 206 -12.40 20.37 -18.67
CA GLN A 206 -11.70 21.55 -18.15
C GLN A 206 -10.50 21.15 -17.27
N GLN A 207 -10.10 19.88 -17.32
CA GLN A 207 -9.06 19.28 -16.48
C GLN A 207 -9.31 19.51 -14.99
N GLN A 208 -10.56 19.56 -14.54
CA GLN A 208 -10.88 19.62 -13.11
C GLN A 208 -10.96 18.22 -12.52
N TYR A 209 -10.67 18.10 -11.23
CA TYR A 209 -10.69 16.83 -10.52
C TYR A 209 -12.12 16.26 -10.45
N VAL A 210 -12.28 15.01 -10.88
CA VAL A 210 -13.55 14.27 -10.77
C VAL A 210 -13.43 13.09 -9.82
N GLY A 211 -12.26 12.44 -9.78
CA GLY A 211 -12.03 11.36 -8.83
C GLY A 211 -10.74 10.59 -9.05
N THR A 212 -10.45 9.70 -8.11
CA THR A 212 -9.33 8.74 -8.16
C THR A 212 -9.91 7.34 -8.03
N VAL A 213 -9.42 6.40 -8.85
CA VAL A 213 -10.00 5.05 -8.93
C VAL A 213 -8.91 3.97 -9.00
N SER A 214 -9.21 2.82 -8.42
CA SER A 214 -8.43 1.59 -8.48
C SER A 214 -9.37 0.39 -8.35
N PRO A 215 -8.92 -0.85 -8.58
CA PRO A 215 -9.80 -2.03 -8.52
C PRO A 215 -10.58 -2.22 -7.21
N ARG A 216 -10.09 -1.67 -6.09
CA ARG A 216 -10.68 -1.84 -4.74
C ARG A 216 -11.07 -0.53 -4.05
N PHE A 217 -10.87 0.62 -4.70
CA PHE A 217 -11.08 1.94 -4.09
C PHE A 217 -11.56 2.93 -5.15
N ALA A 218 -12.51 3.77 -4.78
CA ALA A 218 -12.84 4.97 -5.54
C ALA A 218 -13.02 6.16 -4.59
N LEU A 219 -12.55 7.33 -5.02
CA LEU A 219 -12.93 8.63 -4.48
C LEU A 219 -13.58 9.40 -5.61
N LEU A 220 -14.88 9.61 -5.56
CA LEU A 220 -15.65 10.20 -6.65
C LEU A 220 -16.35 11.47 -6.20
N LYS A 221 -16.44 12.45 -7.10
CA LYS A 221 -17.20 13.67 -6.87
C LYS A 221 -18.64 13.31 -6.47
N ALA A 222 -19.16 14.00 -5.45
CA ALA A 222 -20.50 13.77 -4.94
C ALA A 222 -21.53 13.79 -6.09
N GLY A 223 -22.41 12.80 -6.11
CA GLY A 223 -23.39 12.58 -7.16
C GLY A 223 -22.99 11.58 -8.25
N PHE A 224 -21.75 11.07 -8.26
CA PHE A 224 -21.26 10.06 -9.22
C PHE A 224 -20.95 8.69 -8.58
N GLU A 225 -21.44 8.44 -7.36
CA GLU A 225 -21.09 7.24 -6.59
C GLU A 225 -21.51 5.94 -7.28
N ASP A 226 -22.61 5.99 -8.05
CA ASP A 226 -23.15 4.85 -8.80
C ASP A 226 -22.21 4.36 -9.93
N GLU A 227 -21.21 5.15 -10.31
CA GLU A 227 -20.19 4.76 -11.30
C GLU A 227 -19.05 3.91 -10.71
N ASP A 228 -18.96 3.76 -9.39
CA ASP A 228 -17.88 3.04 -8.69
C ASP A 228 -17.60 1.67 -9.30
N SER A 229 -18.62 0.83 -9.42
CA SER A 229 -18.43 -0.56 -9.90
C SER A 229 -17.84 -0.60 -11.31
N ARG A 230 -18.35 0.24 -12.22
CA ARG A 230 -17.88 0.30 -13.61
C ARG A 230 -16.44 0.81 -13.69
N LEU A 231 -16.09 1.80 -12.87
CA LEU A 231 -14.74 2.38 -12.86
C LEU A 231 -13.70 1.44 -12.21
N ARG A 232 -14.08 0.71 -11.17
CA ARG A 232 -13.23 -0.32 -10.57
C ARG A 232 -12.97 -1.49 -11.53
N GLU A 233 -13.99 -1.94 -12.26
CA GLU A 233 -13.85 -2.98 -13.28
C GLU A 233 -12.96 -2.52 -14.45
N LEU A 234 -13.13 -1.27 -14.91
CA LEU A 234 -12.27 -0.69 -15.93
C LEU A 234 -10.80 -0.63 -15.46
N THR A 235 -10.54 -0.14 -14.25
CA THR A 235 -9.17 -0.07 -13.74
C THR A 235 -8.57 -1.44 -13.45
N ALA A 236 -9.37 -2.45 -13.10
CA ALA A 236 -8.91 -3.84 -13.02
C ALA A 236 -8.46 -4.35 -14.40
N THR A 237 -9.26 -4.09 -15.45
CA THR A 237 -8.92 -4.47 -16.83
C THR A 237 -7.64 -3.80 -17.31
N LEU A 238 -7.50 -2.48 -17.08
CA LEU A 238 -6.29 -1.73 -17.45
C LEU A 238 -5.04 -2.23 -16.71
N ASN A 239 -5.20 -2.65 -15.44
CA ASN A 239 -4.10 -3.22 -14.67
C ASN A 239 -3.65 -4.57 -15.24
N THR A 240 -4.59 -5.49 -15.50
CA THR A 240 -4.27 -6.79 -16.10
C THR A 240 -3.62 -6.62 -17.47
N GLN A 241 -4.20 -5.80 -18.36
CA GLN A 241 -3.63 -5.53 -19.69
C GLN A 241 -2.19 -5.02 -19.60
N ARG A 242 -1.90 -4.13 -18.64
CA ARG A 242 -0.54 -3.62 -18.46
C ARG A 242 0.44 -4.74 -18.12
N TYR A 243 0.07 -5.71 -17.28
CA TYR A 243 0.98 -6.82 -16.94
C TYR A 243 1.13 -7.82 -18.09
N GLU A 244 0.07 -8.05 -18.87
CA GLU A 244 0.14 -8.84 -20.12
C GLU A 244 1.06 -8.14 -21.15
N ASP A 245 0.93 -6.83 -21.32
CA ASP A 245 1.79 -6.02 -22.18
C ASP A 245 3.24 -6.12 -21.72
N ILE A 246 3.52 -6.01 -20.41
CA ILE A 246 4.88 -6.19 -19.87
C ILE A 246 5.39 -7.59 -20.21
N ALA A 247 4.64 -8.65 -19.90
CA ALA A 247 5.03 -10.03 -20.17
C ALA A 247 5.35 -10.25 -21.66
N SER A 248 4.47 -9.81 -22.56
CA SER A 248 4.67 -9.94 -24.00
C SER A 248 5.92 -9.25 -24.53
N ASN A 249 6.39 -8.18 -23.87
CA ASN A 249 7.53 -7.40 -24.28
C ASN A 249 8.88 -7.90 -23.72
N VAL A 250 8.87 -8.59 -22.57
CA VAL A 250 10.11 -8.93 -21.84
C VAL A 250 10.32 -10.43 -21.63
N THR A 251 9.31 -11.26 -21.85
CA THR A 251 9.46 -12.72 -21.73
C THR A 251 10.28 -13.27 -22.89
N HIS A 252 11.28 -14.07 -22.57
CA HIS A 252 12.09 -14.79 -23.54
C HIS A 252 11.80 -16.29 -23.44
N GLU A 253 11.34 -16.88 -24.54
CA GLU A 253 11.19 -18.32 -24.67
C GLU A 253 12.37 -18.88 -25.47
N TYR A 254 13.02 -19.90 -24.92
CA TYR A 254 14.19 -20.53 -25.52
C TYR A 254 13.86 -21.98 -25.92
N GLU A 255 13.81 -22.22 -27.22
CA GLU A 255 13.63 -23.56 -27.82
C GLU A 255 14.90 -24.43 -27.73
N GLN A 256 16.04 -23.78 -27.53
CA GLN A 256 17.35 -24.43 -27.38
C GLN A 256 17.76 -24.46 -25.90
N PRO A 257 18.65 -25.38 -25.50
CA PRO A 257 19.25 -25.35 -24.17
C PRO A 257 19.86 -23.99 -23.85
N VAL A 258 19.73 -23.55 -22.60
CA VAL A 258 20.32 -22.30 -22.10
C VAL A 258 21.52 -22.64 -21.23
N ARG A 259 22.69 -22.13 -21.59
CA ARG A 259 23.90 -22.19 -20.77
C ARG A 259 24.14 -20.85 -20.09
N ILE A 260 24.20 -20.88 -18.76
CA ILE A 260 24.74 -19.80 -17.94
C ILE A 260 26.20 -20.14 -17.64
N ASN A 261 27.13 -19.56 -18.40
CA ASN A 261 28.55 -19.84 -18.36
C ASN A 261 29.28 -19.01 -17.29
N ASN A 262 30.40 -19.53 -16.77
CA ASN A 262 31.32 -18.80 -15.87
C ASN A 262 30.61 -18.15 -14.67
N VAL A 263 29.90 -18.96 -13.91
CA VAL A 263 29.25 -18.57 -12.65
C VAL A 263 29.79 -19.38 -11.50
N ARG A 264 29.53 -18.92 -10.27
CA ARG A 264 29.80 -19.65 -9.04
C ARG A 264 28.49 -19.96 -8.34
N ILE A 265 28.22 -21.22 -8.07
CA ILE A 265 26.97 -21.62 -7.41
C ILE A 265 27.13 -21.43 -5.91
N PHE A 266 26.17 -20.76 -5.28
CA PHE A 266 26.09 -20.68 -3.82
C PHE A 266 25.44 -21.95 -3.24
N ASP A 267 26.16 -22.63 -2.35
CA ASP A 267 25.63 -23.73 -1.56
C ASP A 267 25.20 -23.22 -0.17
N PRO A 268 23.89 -23.16 0.13
CA PRO A 268 23.40 -22.69 1.42
C PRO A 268 23.70 -23.64 2.58
N LYS A 269 24.05 -24.91 2.34
CA LYS A 269 24.38 -25.86 3.41
C LYS A 269 25.79 -25.64 3.94
N SER A 270 26.75 -25.40 3.04
CA SER A 270 28.13 -25.12 3.41
C SER A 270 28.43 -23.63 3.55
N LEU A 271 27.50 -22.76 3.13
CA LEU A 271 27.68 -21.30 3.05
C LEU A 271 28.90 -20.90 2.21
N SER A 272 29.12 -21.61 1.10
CA SER A 272 30.29 -21.43 0.23
C SER A 272 29.90 -21.32 -1.24
N LEU A 273 30.85 -20.81 -2.04
CA LEU A 273 30.76 -20.79 -3.50
C LEU A 273 31.55 -21.94 -4.12
N THR A 274 31.07 -22.47 -5.24
CA THR A 274 31.87 -23.37 -6.08
C THR A 274 33.03 -22.63 -6.75
N ASP A 275 33.95 -23.40 -7.34
CA ASP A 275 34.79 -22.91 -8.44
C ASP A 275 33.91 -22.48 -9.63
N PRO A 276 34.45 -21.71 -10.60
CA PRO A 276 33.69 -21.32 -11.78
C PRO A 276 33.18 -22.53 -12.57
N VAL A 277 31.90 -22.51 -12.92
CA VAL A 277 31.19 -23.57 -13.65
C VAL A 277 30.26 -22.98 -14.72
N SER A 278 29.74 -23.85 -15.59
CA SER A 278 28.60 -23.58 -16.45
C SER A 278 27.38 -24.35 -15.97
N VAL A 279 26.20 -23.73 -15.95
CA VAL A 279 24.92 -24.40 -15.68
C VAL A 279 24.12 -24.49 -16.97
N VAL A 280 23.67 -25.68 -17.34
CA VAL A 280 22.90 -25.94 -18.56
C VAL A 280 21.46 -26.30 -18.19
N MET A 281 20.51 -25.62 -18.81
CA MET A 281 19.08 -25.84 -18.64
C MET A 281 18.46 -26.23 -19.97
N THR A 282 17.50 -27.15 -19.95
CA THR A 282 16.62 -27.46 -21.09
C THR A 282 15.19 -27.41 -20.61
N GLY A 283 14.38 -26.52 -21.19
CA GLY A 283 13.04 -26.21 -20.65
C GLY A 283 13.13 -25.71 -19.21
N ASP A 284 12.40 -26.36 -18.31
CA ASP A 284 12.29 -26.04 -16.88
C ASP A 284 13.34 -26.74 -15.99
N THR A 285 14.24 -27.52 -16.58
CA THR A 285 15.12 -28.44 -15.85
C THR A 285 16.59 -28.09 -16.03
N ILE A 286 17.34 -28.05 -14.93
CA ILE A 286 18.81 -28.03 -14.96
C ILE A 286 19.28 -29.43 -15.36
N THR A 287 19.89 -29.56 -16.54
CA THR A 287 20.30 -30.86 -17.10
C THR A 287 21.78 -31.17 -16.84
N ALA A 288 22.62 -30.15 -16.63
CA ALA A 288 24.04 -30.36 -16.33
C ALA A 288 24.67 -29.17 -15.58
N ILE A 289 25.72 -29.48 -14.81
CA ILE A 289 26.70 -28.53 -14.30
C ILE A 289 28.06 -28.99 -14.84
N GLU A 290 28.73 -28.13 -15.59
CA GLU A 290 29.92 -28.46 -16.37
C GLU A 290 31.06 -27.46 -16.10
N ASP A 291 32.25 -27.76 -16.61
CA ASP A 291 33.35 -26.79 -16.63
C ASP A 291 32.98 -25.56 -17.47
N VAL A 292 33.64 -24.43 -17.18
CA VAL A 292 33.49 -23.19 -17.95
C VAL A 292 33.91 -23.40 -19.40
N ARG A 293 33.10 -22.93 -20.34
CA ARG A 293 33.42 -22.91 -21.77
C ARG A 293 34.09 -21.60 -22.16
N SER A 294 35.06 -21.69 -23.06
CA SER A 294 35.79 -20.52 -23.58
C SER A 294 35.06 -19.76 -24.69
N ALA A 295 34.06 -20.37 -25.32
CA ALA A 295 33.31 -19.76 -26.43
C ALA A 295 31.86 -20.31 -26.50
N PRO A 296 30.91 -19.51 -27.03
CA PRO A 296 29.56 -19.97 -27.35
C PRO A 296 29.52 -21.08 -28.40
N SER A 297 28.45 -21.87 -28.39
CA SER A 297 28.11 -22.84 -29.44
C SER A 297 26.80 -22.44 -30.11
N ASP A 298 26.60 -22.81 -31.38
CA ASP A 298 25.41 -22.42 -32.16
C ASP A 298 24.14 -23.23 -31.80
N ASP A 299 24.28 -24.29 -30.99
CA ASP A 299 23.22 -25.20 -30.57
C ASP A 299 22.61 -24.88 -29.20
N GLU A 300 23.11 -23.83 -28.52
CA GLU A 300 22.63 -23.39 -27.21
C GLU A 300 22.57 -21.86 -27.12
N VAL A 301 21.67 -21.36 -26.27
CA VAL A 301 21.66 -19.96 -25.86
C VAL A 301 22.78 -19.77 -24.84
N PHE A 302 23.68 -18.84 -25.09
CA PHE A 302 24.86 -18.62 -24.26
C PHE A 302 24.74 -17.31 -23.46
N ILE A 303 24.67 -17.41 -22.14
CA ILE A 303 24.64 -16.30 -21.20
C ILE A 303 25.96 -16.31 -20.42
N GLU A 304 26.79 -15.29 -20.59
CA GLU A 304 28.04 -15.14 -19.86
C GLU A 304 27.79 -14.50 -18.49
N GLY A 305 28.16 -15.21 -17.42
CA GLY A 305 27.96 -14.78 -16.04
C GLY A 305 29.10 -13.95 -15.45
N GLU A 306 30.22 -13.81 -16.17
CA GLU A 306 31.37 -12.94 -15.81
C GLU A 306 31.97 -13.21 -14.41
N GLY A 307 31.89 -14.45 -13.94
CA GLY A 307 32.33 -14.87 -12.61
C GLY A 307 31.35 -14.52 -11.48
N GLY A 308 30.13 -14.11 -11.82
CA GLY A 308 29.05 -13.80 -10.89
C GLY A 308 28.58 -15.01 -10.07
N THR A 309 27.73 -14.74 -9.08
CA THR A 309 27.16 -15.77 -8.21
C THR A 309 25.78 -16.18 -8.70
N LEU A 310 25.58 -17.48 -8.89
CA LEU A 310 24.28 -18.08 -9.15
C LEU A 310 23.70 -18.60 -7.84
N VAL A 311 22.55 -18.06 -7.45
CA VAL A 311 21.80 -18.48 -6.26
C VAL A 311 20.53 -19.18 -6.74
N ALA A 312 20.09 -20.20 -6.01
CA ALA A 312 18.77 -20.79 -6.25
C ALA A 312 17.69 -19.70 -6.13
N GLY A 313 16.64 -19.80 -6.94
CA GLY A 313 15.52 -18.87 -6.88
C GLY A 313 14.93 -18.83 -5.47
N LEU A 314 14.60 -17.61 -5.01
CA LEU A 314 14.13 -17.39 -3.65
C LEU A 314 12.69 -17.88 -3.50
N TYR A 315 12.32 -18.20 -2.26
CA TYR A 315 10.97 -18.57 -1.88
C TYR A 315 10.40 -17.56 -0.88
N ASP A 316 9.27 -16.94 -1.23
CA ASP A 316 8.47 -16.19 -0.28
C ASP A 316 7.43 -17.13 0.37
N MET A 317 7.52 -17.29 1.68
CA MET A 317 6.68 -18.24 2.43
C MET A 317 5.32 -17.64 2.86
N HIS A 318 5.07 -16.35 2.62
CA HIS A 318 3.81 -15.69 2.99
C HIS A 318 3.38 -14.60 2.00
N GLY A 319 2.87 -15.02 0.85
CA GLY A 319 2.26 -14.14 -0.13
C GLY A 319 0.75 -13.98 0.02
N HIS A 320 0.24 -12.86 -0.45
CA HIS A 320 -1.15 -12.71 -0.92
C HIS A 320 -1.09 -12.20 -2.35
N VAL A 321 -1.22 -13.10 -3.32
CA VAL A 321 -0.73 -12.87 -4.68
C VAL A 321 -1.83 -12.39 -5.62
N GLY A 322 -1.53 -11.38 -6.43
CA GLY A 322 -2.29 -10.94 -7.60
C GLY A 322 -1.31 -10.60 -8.72
N ASP A 323 -1.80 -10.10 -9.87
CA ASP A 323 -0.98 -9.77 -11.05
C ASP A 323 0.27 -8.96 -10.70
N ASN A 324 0.11 -7.94 -9.84
CA ASN A 324 1.22 -7.11 -9.39
C ASN A 324 2.25 -7.88 -8.56
N GLN A 325 1.78 -8.60 -7.53
CA GLN A 325 2.66 -9.33 -6.63
C GLN A 325 3.39 -10.44 -7.37
N ALA A 326 2.78 -11.04 -8.39
CA ALA A 326 3.40 -12.08 -9.21
C ALA A 326 4.70 -11.56 -9.85
N ILE A 327 4.63 -10.51 -10.68
CA ILE A 327 5.83 -9.99 -11.34
C ILE A 327 6.83 -9.36 -10.37
N MET A 328 6.35 -8.67 -9.33
CA MET A 328 7.22 -8.03 -8.34
C MET A 328 8.07 -9.05 -7.57
N ASN A 329 7.53 -10.23 -7.29
CA ASN A 329 8.30 -11.33 -6.68
C ASN A 329 9.42 -11.80 -7.62
N VAL A 330 9.11 -12.04 -8.89
CA VAL A 330 10.12 -12.44 -9.88
C VAL A 330 11.22 -11.40 -10.02
N MET A 331 10.87 -10.10 -10.05
CA MET A 331 11.84 -9.00 -10.09
C MET A 331 12.76 -8.96 -8.86
N ALA A 332 12.29 -9.44 -7.70
CA ALA A 332 13.08 -9.57 -6.49
C ALA A 332 13.87 -10.89 -6.40
N GLY A 333 13.83 -11.73 -7.44
CA GLY A 333 14.48 -13.04 -7.48
C GLY A 333 13.68 -14.16 -6.81
N VAL A 334 12.42 -13.92 -6.44
CA VAL A 334 11.51 -14.92 -5.89
C VAL A 334 10.87 -15.70 -7.04
N THR A 335 11.19 -16.98 -7.13
CA THR A 335 10.68 -17.90 -8.17
C THR A 335 9.62 -18.86 -7.64
N GLY A 336 9.44 -18.93 -6.32
CA GLY A 336 8.37 -19.69 -5.67
C GLY A 336 7.71 -18.86 -4.57
N ILE A 337 6.39 -18.97 -4.44
CA ILE A 337 5.64 -18.28 -3.39
C ILE A 337 4.59 -19.20 -2.79
N ARG A 338 4.38 -19.11 -1.49
CA ARG A 338 3.22 -19.71 -0.84
C ARG A 338 2.15 -18.64 -0.65
N ASP A 339 1.06 -18.75 -1.40
CA ASP A 339 -0.12 -17.93 -1.17
C ASP A 339 -0.81 -18.39 0.12
N MET A 340 -1.02 -17.44 1.02
CA MET A 340 -1.53 -17.65 2.38
C MET A 340 -2.97 -17.17 2.52
N GLY A 341 -3.77 -17.22 1.46
CA GLY A 341 -5.21 -17.05 1.56
C GLY A 341 -5.74 -16.05 0.56
N ASN A 342 -6.26 -16.61 -0.51
CA ASN A 342 -6.87 -15.92 -1.63
C ASN A 342 -8.17 -16.61 -2.00
N GLU A 343 -9.01 -15.92 -2.75
CA GLU A 343 -10.23 -16.49 -3.32
C GLU A 343 -9.83 -17.50 -4.41
N ASP A 344 -10.45 -18.69 -4.40
CA ASP A 344 -10.02 -19.84 -5.24
C ASP A 344 -10.10 -19.51 -6.75
N ASP A 345 -11.17 -18.85 -7.19
CA ASP A 345 -11.35 -18.47 -8.60
C ASP A 345 -10.30 -17.42 -9.03
N VAL A 346 -10.01 -16.45 -8.17
CA VAL A 346 -9.00 -15.40 -8.43
C VAL A 346 -7.61 -16.00 -8.52
N LEU A 347 -7.26 -16.88 -7.58
CA LEU A 347 -5.94 -17.52 -7.54
C LEU A 347 -5.76 -18.49 -8.71
N SER A 348 -6.80 -19.25 -9.06
CA SER A 348 -6.75 -20.22 -10.16
C SER A 348 -6.59 -19.53 -11.51
N ASP A 349 -7.29 -18.41 -11.76
CA ASP A 349 -7.11 -17.59 -12.97
C ASP A 349 -5.69 -17.01 -13.07
N LEU A 350 -5.14 -16.52 -11.95
CA LEU A 350 -3.76 -16.04 -11.90
C LEU A 350 -2.75 -17.14 -12.23
N ILE A 351 -2.90 -18.32 -11.62
CA ILE A 351 -2.01 -19.46 -11.86
C ILE A 351 -2.08 -19.88 -13.33
N ASP A 352 -3.27 -20.02 -13.91
CA ASP A 352 -3.45 -20.37 -15.32
C ASP A 352 -2.77 -19.35 -16.25
N LYS A 353 -2.88 -18.05 -15.97
CA LYS A 353 -2.21 -17.00 -16.74
C LYS A 353 -0.68 -17.07 -16.63
N ILE A 354 -0.14 -17.40 -15.45
CA ILE A 354 1.30 -17.60 -15.26
C ILE A 354 1.77 -18.84 -16.02
N ASP A 355 1.08 -19.97 -15.86
CA ASP A 355 1.43 -21.24 -16.51
C ASP A 355 1.38 -21.14 -18.04
N ARG A 356 0.48 -20.31 -18.59
CA ARG A 356 0.39 -20.03 -20.03
C ARG A 356 1.33 -18.93 -20.53
N GLY A 357 2.17 -18.34 -19.67
CA GLY A 357 3.09 -17.25 -20.03
C GLY A 357 2.42 -15.91 -20.36
N VAL A 358 1.11 -15.78 -20.07
CA VAL A 358 0.35 -14.53 -20.25
C VAL A 358 0.77 -13.49 -19.22
N LEU A 359 1.07 -13.93 -17.99
CA LEU A 359 1.63 -13.12 -16.92
C LEU A 359 2.97 -13.68 -16.47
N ILE A 360 3.87 -12.81 -16.02
CA ILE A 360 5.12 -13.22 -15.35
C ILE A 360 4.83 -13.40 -13.85
N GLY A 361 5.14 -14.58 -13.32
CA GLY A 361 4.98 -14.86 -11.90
C GLY A 361 5.78 -16.06 -11.40
N PRO A 362 5.95 -16.20 -10.08
CA PRO A 362 6.57 -17.37 -9.46
C PRO A 362 5.63 -18.58 -9.50
N THR A 363 6.17 -19.78 -9.26
CA THR A 363 5.35 -20.96 -8.95
C THR A 363 4.60 -20.75 -7.64
N ILE A 364 3.28 -20.92 -7.66
CA ILE A 364 2.41 -20.65 -6.50
C ILE A 364 2.02 -21.95 -5.77
N THR A 365 2.34 -22.03 -4.49
CA THR A 365 1.84 -23.05 -3.56
C THR A 365 0.62 -22.51 -2.81
N LYS A 366 -0.51 -23.22 -2.85
CA LYS A 366 -1.81 -22.71 -2.38
C LYS A 366 -2.10 -23.09 -0.92
N SER A 367 -2.56 -22.13 -0.12
CA SER A 367 -3.10 -22.37 1.24
C SER A 367 -4.60 -22.02 1.33
N GLY A 368 -5.41 -22.96 1.80
CA GLY A 368 -6.87 -22.81 1.85
C GLY A 368 -7.29 -22.01 3.07
N PHE A 369 -7.83 -20.81 2.89
CA PHE A 369 -8.12 -19.88 3.98
C PHE A 369 -9.49 -20.17 4.61
N ILE A 370 -9.49 -20.63 5.85
CA ILE A 370 -10.71 -20.95 6.60
C ILE A 370 -10.84 -19.98 7.77
N GLU A 371 -11.99 -19.31 7.83
CA GLU A 371 -12.32 -18.30 8.84
C GLU A 371 -13.61 -18.66 9.58
N GLY A 372 -13.70 -18.28 10.85
CA GLY A 372 -14.94 -18.47 11.62
C GLY A 372 -15.91 -17.29 11.47
N VAL A 373 -17.17 -17.49 11.83
CA VAL A 373 -18.20 -16.44 11.75
C VAL A 373 -18.20 -15.55 13.00
N SER A 374 -17.97 -14.25 12.83
CA SER A 374 -18.10 -13.21 13.84
C SER A 374 -18.29 -11.83 13.20
N GLU A 375 -18.51 -10.78 14.00
CA GLU A 375 -18.56 -9.40 13.50
C GLU A 375 -17.21 -8.89 12.93
N PHE A 376 -16.12 -9.64 13.16
CA PHE A 376 -14.77 -9.31 12.70
C PHE A 376 -14.22 -10.26 11.63
N SER A 377 -15.06 -11.13 11.06
CA SER A 377 -14.63 -12.12 10.06
C SER A 377 -13.93 -11.46 8.88
N ALA A 378 -12.85 -12.07 8.41
CA ALA A 378 -12.20 -11.66 7.18
C ALA A 378 -13.13 -11.83 5.97
N ALA A 379 -13.15 -10.83 5.08
CA ALA A 379 -14.01 -10.83 3.89
C ALA A 379 -13.54 -11.76 2.76
N THR A 380 -12.30 -12.24 2.82
CA THR A 380 -11.63 -13.02 1.75
C THR A 380 -11.58 -14.52 2.04
N GLY A 381 -12.15 -14.97 3.16
CA GLY A 381 -12.05 -16.35 3.62
C GLY A 381 -13.32 -17.17 3.46
N GLU A 382 -13.16 -18.48 3.33
CA GLU A 382 -14.30 -19.39 3.42
C GLU A 382 -14.77 -19.48 4.86
N LEU A 383 -16.04 -19.14 5.09
CA LEU A 383 -16.62 -19.06 6.42
C LEU A 383 -17.12 -20.41 6.91
N ALA A 384 -16.69 -20.80 8.11
CA ALA A 384 -17.22 -21.91 8.86
C ALA A 384 -18.06 -21.42 10.05
N ASP A 385 -19.36 -21.71 10.02
CA ASP A 385 -20.30 -21.43 11.11
C ASP A 385 -20.47 -22.64 12.08
N SER A 386 -19.87 -23.77 11.73
CA SER A 386 -19.96 -25.05 12.43
C SER A 386 -18.72 -25.89 12.19
N LYS A 387 -18.46 -26.86 13.09
CA LYS A 387 -17.36 -27.80 12.95
C LYS A 387 -17.50 -28.64 11.68
N GLU A 388 -18.71 -29.11 11.39
CA GLU A 388 -19.00 -29.89 10.19
C GLU A 388 -18.67 -29.12 8.92
N LYS A 389 -19.02 -27.83 8.85
CA LYS A 389 -18.66 -26.95 7.73
C LYS A 389 -17.15 -26.73 7.66
N ALA A 390 -16.47 -26.53 8.78
CA ALA A 390 -15.02 -26.39 8.81
C ALA A 390 -14.33 -27.62 8.21
N LEU A 391 -14.74 -28.83 8.60
CA LEU A 391 -14.22 -30.09 8.05
C LEU A 391 -14.58 -30.29 6.57
N GLU A 392 -15.74 -29.82 6.13
CA GLU A 392 -16.10 -29.81 4.71
C GLU A 392 -15.15 -28.92 3.90
N LEU A 393 -14.82 -27.73 4.40
CA LEU A 393 -13.87 -26.83 3.75
C LEU A 393 -12.47 -27.44 3.66
N VAL A 394 -12.01 -28.16 4.70
CA VAL A 394 -10.75 -28.93 4.64
C VAL A 394 -10.77 -29.94 3.50
N ARG A 395 -11.85 -30.74 3.37
CA ARG A 395 -11.99 -31.70 2.28
C ARG A 395 -12.03 -31.03 0.91
N ASN A 396 -12.76 -29.93 0.77
CA ASN A 396 -12.87 -29.19 -0.48
C ASN A 396 -11.49 -28.66 -0.93
N TYR A 397 -10.67 -28.13 -0.01
CA TYR A 397 -9.32 -27.69 -0.35
C TYR A 397 -8.40 -28.85 -0.73
N ALA A 398 -8.50 -30.00 -0.05
CA ALA A 398 -7.75 -31.20 -0.42
C ALA A 398 -8.11 -31.69 -1.84
N GLU A 399 -9.40 -31.71 -2.18
CA GLU A 399 -9.88 -32.08 -3.52
C GLU A 399 -9.34 -31.14 -4.62
N LYS A 400 -9.14 -29.86 -4.28
CA LYS A 400 -8.55 -28.84 -5.16
C LYS A 400 -7.01 -28.84 -5.18
N GLY A 401 -6.37 -29.80 -4.51
CA GLY A 401 -4.91 -29.96 -4.48
C GLY A 401 -4.18 -28.86 -3.73
N TYR A 402 -4.80 -28.27 -2.71
CA TYR A 402 -4.12 -27.32 -1.83
C TYR A 402 -3.06 -28.02 -0.97
N TRP A 403 -1.98 -27.31 -0.67
CA TRP A 403 -0.87 -27.84 0.13
C TRP A 403 -1.18 -27.86 1.63
N GLN A 404 -1.90 -26.85 2.09
CA GLN A 404 -2.23 -26.65 3.50
C GLN A 404 -3.55 -25.91 3.66
N ILE A 405 -4.16 -26.01 4.84
CA ILE A 405 -5.19 -25.07 5.28
C ILE A 405 -4.56 -23.97 6.14
N LYS A 406 -5.09 -22.75 6.04
CA LYS A 406 -4.75 -21.61 6.89
C LYS A 406 -5.95 -21.27 7.77
N ILE A 407 -5.78 -21.40 9.08
CA ILE A 407 -6.78 -21.02 10.07
C ILE A 407 -6.65 -19.53 10.40
N TYR A 408 -7.78 -18.82 10.54
CA TYR A 408 -7.81 -17.38 10.82
C TYR A 408 -8.47 -17.00 12.16
N ASN A 409 -8.42 -15.71 12.49
CA ASN A 409 -8.61 -15.21 13.87
C ASN A 409 -9.99 -15.51 14.47
N SER A 410 -11.04 -15.59 13.66
CA SER A 410 -12.41 -15.78 14.16
C SER A 410 -12.81 -17.25 14.27
N MET A 411 -11.92 -18.17 13.88
CA MET A 411 -12.17 -19.61 13.99
C MET A 411 -12.43 -20.01 15.45
N ASN A 412 -13.30 -20.99 15.66
CA ASN A 412 -13.40 -21.61 16.97
C ASN A 412 -12.21 -22.58 17.18
N GLY A 413 -11.29 -22.24 18.08
CA GLY A 413 -10.10 -23.03 18.36
C GLY A 413 -10.38 -24.47 18.82
N ASP A 414 -11.53 -24.74 19.45
CA ASP A 414 -11.95 -26.09 19.84
C ASP A 414 -12.16 -27.04 18.66
N TRP A 415 -12.31 -26.52 17.43
CA TRP A 415 -12.48 -27.32 16.22
C TRP A 415 -11.15 -27.69 15.57
N VAL A 416 -10.06 -27.03 15.95
CA VAL A 416 -8.78 -27.11 15.24
C VAL A 416 -8.16 -28.51 15.30
N GLU A 417 -8.31 -29.23 16.42
CA GLU A 417 -7.80 -30.61 16.55
C GLU A 417 -8.42 -31.53 15.50
N ASP A 418 -9.74 -31.48 15.34
CA ASP A 418 -10.46 -32.27 14.33
C ASP A 418 -10.11 -31.82 12.90
N MET A 419 -9.94 -30.51 12.69
CA MET A 419 -9.53 -29.96 11.38
C MET A 419 -8.13 -30.39 10.99
N ALA A 420 -7.18 -30.39 11.93
CA ALA A 420 -5.81 -30.82 11.70
C ALA A 420 -5.72 -32.32 11.45
N ALA A 421 -6.42 -33.13 12.25
CA ALA A 421 -6.51 -34.56 12.00
C ALA A 421 -7.05 -34.88 10.60
N GLU A 422 -8.09 -34.17 10.14
CA GLU A 422 -8.63 -34.35 8.80
C GLU A 422 -7.68 -33.86 7.70
N ALA A 423 -7.02 -32.71 7.89
CA ALA A 423 -6.03 -32.18 6.96
C ALA A 423 -4.86 -33.15 6.78
N HIS A 424 -4.27 -33.61 7.88
CA HIS A 424 -3.17 -34.58 7.87
C HIS A 424 -3.58 -35.92 7.26
N ARG A 425 -4.81 -36.41 7.52
CA ARG A 425 -5.35 -37.62 6.88
C ARG A 425 -5.42 -37.49 5.36
N LEU A 426 -5.66 -36.28 4.87
CA LEU A 426 -5.73 -35.94 3.44
C LEU A 426 -4.36 -35.52 2.87
N GLY A 427 -3.29 -35.55 3.67
CA GLY A 427 -1.93 -35.19 3.25
C GLY A 427 -1.65 -33.68 3.19
N MET A 428 -2.54 -32.84 3.71
CA MET A 428 -2.34 -31.40 3.84
C MET A 428 -1.71 -31.05 5.17
N ARG A 429 -1.07 -29.88 5.25
CA ARG A 429 -0.57 -29.27 6.50
C ARG A 429 -1.60 -28.29 7.09
N VAL A 430 -1.37 -27.86 8.34
CA VAL A 430 -2.14 -26.80 8.99
C VAL A 430 -1.21 -25.65 9.41
N ALA A 431 -1.56 -24.43 9.01
CA ALA A 431 -0.85 -23.23 9.41
C ALA A 431 -1.83 -22.11 9.76
N GLY A 432 -1.30 -20.97 10.19
CA GLY A 432 -2.05 -19.73 10.20
C GLY A 432 -1.96 -18.97 11.50
N HIS A 433 -3.04 -18.27 11.80
CA HIS A 433 -3.13 -17.43 12.99
C HIS A 433 -3.46 -18.28 14.22
N VAL A 434 -3.22 -17.73 15.40
CA VAL A 434 -3.82 -18.24 16.62
C VAL A 434 -5.24 -17.65 16.72
N PRO A 435 -6.31 -18.46 16.78
CA PRO A 435 -7.66 -17.94 16.93
C PRO A 435 -7.81 -17.09 18.20
N ALA A 436 -8.70 -16.10 18.17
CA ALA A 436 -8.91 -15.22 19.31
C ALA A 436 -9.31 -16.00 20.56
N PHE A 437 -8.81 -15.55 21.71
CA PHE A 437 -8.98 -16.20 23.03
C PHE A 437 -8.23 -17.52 23.22
N TYR A 438 -7.48 -17.99 22.22
CA TYR A 438 -6.58 -19.14 22.31
C TYR A 438 -5.11 -18.72 22.35
N ARG A 439 -4.23 -19.65 22.68
CA ARG A 439 -2.77 -19.47 22.73
C ARG A 439 -2.07 -20.38 21.72
N ALA A 440 -0.86 -19.98 21.31
CA ALA A 440 -0.02 -20.77 20.41
C ALA A 440 0.18 -22.20 20.89
N ASP A 441 0.39 -22.40 22.19
CA ASP A 441 0.57 -23.73 22.80
C ASP A 441 -0.58 -24.68 22.47
N GLN A 442 -1.83 -24.20 22.61
CA GLN A 442 -3.03 -24.98 22.32
C GLN A 442 -3.13 -25.33 20.83
N MET A 443 -2.70 -24.43 19.94
CA MET A 443 -2.74 -24.69 18.49
C MET A 443 -1.66 -25.67 18.05
N ILE A 444 -0.48 -25.64 18.70
CA ILE A 444 0.56 -26.65 18.50
C ILE A 444 0.05 -28.02 18.96
N GLU A 445 -0.53 -28.10 20.15
CA GLU A 445 -1.14 -29.33 20.68
C GLU A 445 -2.29 -29.85 19.81
N ALA A 446 -3.07 -28.94 19.21
CA ALA A 446 -4.15 -29.26 18.28
C ALA A 446 -3.64 -29.69 16.88
N GLY A 447 -2.34 -29.68 16.61
CA GLY A 447 -1.77 -30.22 15.37
C GLY A 447 -1.40 -29.19 14.30
N TYR A 448 -1.13 -27.94 14.67
CA TYR A 448 -0.48 -27.01 13.74
C TYR A 448 0.88 -27.53 13.30
N ASP A 449 1.21 -27.31 12.04
CA ASP A 449 2.53 -27.53 11.46
C ASP A 449 3.39 -26.25 11.44
N GLU A 450 2.73 -25.09 11.45
CA GLU A 450 3.36 -23.78 11.35
C GLU A 450 2.54 -22.69 12.05
N LEU A 451 3.23 -21.78 12.75
CA LEU A 451 2.65 -20.55 13.28
C LEU A 451 3.06 -19.35 12.45
N THR A 452 2.07 -18.58 11.97
CA THR A 452 2.30 -17.39 11.14
C THR A 452 2.19 -16.10 11.96
N HIS A 453 3.01 -15.12 11.59
CA HIS A 453 3.16 -13.81 12.22
C HIS A 453 3.70 -13.87 13.64
N ILE A 454 4.83 -13.21 13.87
CA ILE A 454 5.50 -13.22 15.18
C ILE A 454 4.60 -12.69 16.31
N ASN A 455 3.75 -11.71 16.02
CA ASN A 455 2.83 -11.16 17.02
C ASN A 455 1.80 -12.18 17.50
N GLN A 456 1.35 -13.13 16.66
CA GLN A 456 0.34 -14.12 17.05
C GLN A 456 0.85 -15.03 18.17
N ILE A 457 2.14 -15.38 18.14
CA ILE A 457 2.79 -16.11 19.22
C ILE A 457 2.95 -15.21 20.45
N MET A 458 3.51 -14.01 20.24
CA MET A 458 3.87 -13.12 21.33
C MET A 458 2.68 -12.57 22.12
N LEU A 459 1.55 -12.31 21.46
CA LEU A 459 0.32 -11.83 22.12
C LEU A 459 -0.16 -12.84 23.17
N GLY A 460 -0.05 -14.15 22.90
CA GLY A 460 -0.37 -15.20 23.86
C GLY A 460 0.44 -15.13 25.17
N TRP A 461 1.55 -14.40 25.21
CA TRP A 461 2.35 -14.22 26.42
C TRP A 461 1.94 -12.97 27.22
N VAL A 462 1.32 -11.98 26.60
CA VAL A 462 1.07 -10.67 27.24
C VAL A 462 -0.40 -10.29 27.35
N LEU A 463 -1.28 -11.05 26.70
CA LEU A 463 -2.71 -10.85 26.75
C LEU A 463 -3.37 -11.78 27.77
N GLY A 464 -4.42 -11.26 28.42
CA GLY A 464 -5.36 -12.03 29.21
C GLY A 464 -6.37 -12.78 28.34
N PRO A 465 -7.08 -13.77 28.91
CA PRO A 465 -7.98 -14.65 28.17
C PRO A 465 -9.20 -13.95 27.54
N GLU A 466 -9.58 -12.77 28.04
CA GLU A 466 -10.74 -12.00 27.55
C GLU A 466 -10.34 -10.91 26.53
N GLU A 467 -9.05 -10.77 26.21
CA GLU A 467 -8.57 -9.70 25.33
C GLU A 467 -8.62 -10.12 23.85
N ASP A 468 -9.55 -9.52 23.12
CA ASP A 468 -9.90 -9.92 21.75
C ASP A 468 -8.89 -9.43 20.69
N THR A 469 -8.15 -10.37 20.10
CA THR A 469 -7.14 -10.14 19.06
C THR A 469 -7.74 -9.87 17.67
N ARG A 470 -9.06 -9.96 17.48
CA ARG A 470 -9.70 -9.59 16.20
C ARG A 470 -9.74 -8.08 16.00
N THR A 471 -9.72 -7.31 17.09
CA THR A 471 -9.76 -5.85 17.09
C THR A 471 -8.39 -5.22 16.75
N LEU A 472 -8.30 -3.87 16.71
CA LEU A 472 -7.01 -3.15 16.63
C LEU A 472 -6.04 -3.51 17.78
N PHE A 473 -6.55 -4.13 18.84
CA PHE A 473 -5.77 -4.50 19.99
C PHE A 473 -4.62 -5.48 19.68
N ARG A 474 -4.72 -6.32 18.63
CA ARG A 474 -3.58 -7.14 18.19
C ARG A 474 -2.35 -6.35 17.75
N ILE A 475 -2.54 -5.07 17.41
CA ILE A 475 -1.45 -4.15 17.06
C ILE A 475 -1.09 -3.30 18.27
N THR A 476 -2.07 -2.70 18.96
CA THR A 476 -1.76 -1.79 20.07
C THR A 476 -1.25 -2.52 21.32
N GLY A 477 -1.66 -3.78 21.53
CA GLY A 477 -1.19 -4.66 22.60
C GLY A 477 0.30 -5.00 22.50
N MET A 478 0.91 -4.88 21.32
CA MET A 478 2.35 -5.09 21.12
C MET A 478 3.22 -4.14 21.95
N LYS A 479 2.67 -3.01 22.42
CA LYS A 479 3.35 -2.13 23.38
C LYS A 479 3.77 -2.86 24.66
N ARG A 480 3.07 -3.93 25.04
CA ARG A 480 3.39 -4.77 26.21
C ARG A 480 4.61 -5.66 25.98
N PHE A 481 5.11 -5.78 24.75
CA PHE A 481 6.30 -6.58 24.45
C PHE A 481 7.58 -5.95 25.01
N VAL A 482 7.59 -4.64 25.29
CA VAL A 482 8.77 -3.92 25.82
C VAL A 482 9.22 -4.51 27.17
N ASP A 483 8.27 -4.96 27.99
CA ASP A 483 8.52 -5.51 29.32
C ASP A 483 8.50 -7.05 29.34
N LEU A 484 8.50 -7.70 28.16
CA LEU A 484 8.42 -9.16 28.06
C LEU A 484 9.76 -9.81 28.43
N ASP A 485 9.77 -10.59 29.51
CA ASP A 485 10.88 -11.48 29.84
C ASP A 485 10.85 -12.74 28.97
N LEU A 486 11.78 -12.82 28.02
CA LEU A 486 11.94 -13.96 27.12
C LEU A 486 12.40 -15.25 27.84
N ASN A 487 12.92 -15.16 29.07
CA ASN A 487 13.31 -16.32 29.86
C ASN A 487 12.19 -16.81 30.79
N SER A 488 11.04 -16.15 30.81
CA SER A 488 9.91 -16.56 31.63
C SER A 488 9.39 -17.94 31.22
N ASP A 489 8.87 -18.70 32.19
CA ASP A 489 8.38 -20.07 31.99
C ASP A 489 7.39 -20.20 30.82
N LYS A 490 6.49 -19.23 30.67
CA LYS A 490 5.51 -19.20 29.57
C LYS A 490 6.15 -19.10 28.18
N VAL A 491 7.23 -18.31 28.03
CA VAL A 491 7.92 -18.13 26.75
C VAL A 491 8.74 -19.39 26.45
N GLN A 492 9.51 -19.84 27.43
CA GLN A 492 10.35 -21.04 27.29
C GLN A 492 9.51 -22.29 27.03
N HIS A 493 8.32 -22.40 27.63
CA HIS A 493 7.38 -23.48 27.35
C HIS A 493 6.93 -23.50 25.88
N THR A 494 6.42 -22.37 25.35
CA THR A 494 6.02 -22.27 23.94
C THR A 494 7.18 -22.61 23.00
N LEU A 495 8.37 -22.03 23.23
CA LEU A 495 9.54 -22.27 22.38
C LEU A 495 9.99 -23.74 22.41
N LYS A 496 9.97 -24.37 23.59
CA LYS A 496 10.28 -25.80 23.73
C LYS A 496 9.24 -26.65 22.99
N LEU A 497 7.95 -26.33 23.11
CA LEU A 497 6.88 -27.04 22.44
C LEU A 497 7.01 -26.95 20.91
N MET A 498 7.37 -25.77 20.39
CA MET A 498 7.68 -25.59 18.98
C MET A 498 8.85 -26.46 18.53
N ALA A 499 9.95 -26.48 19.29
CA ALA A 499 11.13 -27.29 18.96
C ALA A 499 10.84 -28.80 19.03
N ASP A 500 10.15 -29.26 20.07
CA ASP A 500 9.81 -30.67 20.27
C ASP A 500 8.89 -31.21 19.17
N ASN A 501 7.98 -30.38 18.67
CA ASN A 501 7.00 -30.75 17.63
C ASN A 501 7.41 -30.31 16.22
N ASN A 502 8.63 -29.78 16.04
CA ASN A 502 9.16 -29.32 14.76
C ASN A 502 8.25 -28.29 14.05
N ILE A 503 7.72 -27.35 14.84
CA ILE A 503 6.80 -26.30 14.37
C ILE A 503 7.59 -25.26 13.61
N ALA A 504 7.24 -25.06 12.34
CA ALA A 504 7.78 -23.96 11.57
C ALA A 504 7.25 -22.62 12.10
N HIS A 505 8.08 -21.59 12.02
CA HIS A 505 7.63 -20.23 12.28
C HIS A 505 7.86 -19.37 11.06
N ASP A 506 6.79 -18.80 10.56
CA ASP A 506 6.82 -17.73 9.58
C ASP A 506 6.57 -16.40 10.30
N PRO A 507 7.63 -15.63 10.65
CA PRO A 507 7.50 -14.48 11.52
C PRO A 507 6.86 -13.27 10.81
N THR A 508 6.97 -13.18 9.48
CA THR A 508 6.60 -11.98 8.71
C THR A 508 7.10 -10.66 9.35
N ALA A 509 8.32 -10.64 9.88
CA ALA A 509 8.80 -9.51 10.70
C ALA A 509 8.72 -8.16 9.98
N VAL A 510 8.92 -8.16 8.66
CA VAL A 510 8.86 -6.97 7.80
C VAL A 510 7.50 -6.27 7.83
N ILE A 511 6.38 -7.00 7.93
CA ILE A 511 5.04 -6.36 7.97
C ILE A 511 4.83 -5.60 9.27
N HIS A 512 5.43 -6.09 10.36
CA HIS A 512 5.38 -5.46 11.67
C HIS A 512 6.31 -4.25 11.71
N GLU A 513 7.52 -4.36 11.18
CA GLU A 513 8.42 -3.22 11.02
C GLU A 513 7.76 -2.10 10.22
N TYR A 514 7.13 -2.42 9.10
CA TYR A 514 6.38 -1.47 8.29
C TYR A 514 5.26 -0.80 9.09
N ALA A 515 4.40 -1.59 9.75
CA ALA A 515 3.29 -1.06 10.55
C ALA A 515 3.75 -0.16 11.71
N MET A 516 4.87 -0.50 12.36
CA MET A 516 5.38 0.22 13.54
C MET A 516 6.21 1.46 13.20
N THR A 517 6.94 1.44 12.08
CA THR A 517 7.79 2.58 11.68
C THR A 517 7.02 3.65 10.92
N GLY A 518 5.83 3.33 10.39
CA GLY A 518 4.98 4.28 9.68
C GLY A 518 5.64 4.88 8.43
N ARG A 519 6.53 4.11 7.80
CA ARG A 519 7.26 4.51 6.59
C ARG A 519 6.42 4.31 5.33
#